data_AF-A0AAN0P752-F1
#
_entry.id   AF-A0AAN0P752-F1
#
_cell.length_a   1.000
_cell.length_b   1.000
_cell.length_c   1.000
_cell.angle_alpha   90.00
_cell.angle_beta   90.00
_cell.angle_gamma   90.00
#
_symmetry.space_group_name_H-M   'P 1'
#
loop_
_entity.id
_entity.type
_entity.pdbx_description
1 polymer ?
#
loop_
_entity_poly.entity_id
_entity_poly.type
_entity_poly.pdbx_seq_one_letter_code
_entity_poly.pdbx_strand_id
1 'polypeptide(L)'
;MLVMLDKQQPKHALISIDKYVPFSIDFDENKLADIYWRCGNGQTSLFELGLSNKGEVINITLVSINSNNILKTTYNFKNSFPVENLLPKFDISGWNVIYDDYSSIFKDDFNYELQLVVGLDYLELTFLNIEKSMYYFDNEGIYFGVNSNNELSSIQLTNISTEEIELIKSNF
;
A
#
# COMPACT_ATOMS: atom_id res chain seq x y z
N MET A 1 -5.81 -12.17 3.18
CA MET A 1 -5.82 -10.71 3.02
C MET A 1 -5.63 -10.02 4.36
N LEU A 2 -5.06 -8.81 4.38
CA LEU A 2 -4.92 -8.01 5.59
C LEU A 2 -6.23 -7.30 5.93
N VAL A 3 -6.73 -7.49 7.15
CA VAL A 3 -8.01 -6.96 7.60
C VAL A 3 -7.79 -5.80 8.55
N MET A 4 -8.52 -4.72 8.35
CA MET A 4 -8.53 -3.57 9.27
C MET A 4 -9.39 -3.90 10.50
N LEU A 5 -8.89 -3.56 11.70
CA LEU A 5 -9.61 -3.74 12.97
C LEU A 5 -9.95 -2.44 13.69
N ASP A 6 -9.11 -1.43 13.52
CA ASP A 6 -9.23 -0.17 14.28
C ASP A 6 -8.66 1.00 13.46
N LYS A 7 -8.71 2.20 14.02
CA LYS A 7 -8.26 3.45 13.41
C LYS A 7 -7.24 4.14 14.32
N GLN A 8 -6.38 4.95 13.72
CA GLN A 8 -5.48 5.83 14.45
C GLN A 8 -5.48 7.23 13.84
N GLN A 9 -4.95 8.18 14.61
CA GLN A 9 -4.79 9.54 14.11
C GLN A 9 -3.86 9.56 12.89
N PRO A 10 -4.11 10.44 11.91
CA PRO A 10 -3.17 10.68 10.82
C PRO A 10 -1.79 11.03 11.35
N LYS A 11 -0.77 10.70 10.57
CA LYS A 11 0.63 10.98 10.84
C LYS A 11 1.27 11.54 9.59
N HIS A 12 2.33 12.32 9.78
CA HIS A 12 3.12 12.76 8.64
C HIS A 12 3.65 11.56 7.87
N ALA A 13 3.61 11.62 6.54
CA ALA A 13 4.14 10.58 5.69
C ALA A 13 5.04 11.17 4.60
N LEU A 14 6.17 10.52 4.36
CA LEU A 14 7.06 10.83 3.26
C LEU A 14 6.86 9.82 2.14
N ILE A 15 6.43 10.31 0.98
CA ILE A 15 6.36 9.51 -0.25
C ILE A 15 7.69 9.66 -0.99
N SER A 16 8.28 8.55 -1.41
CA SER A 16 9.46 8.53 -2.27
C SER A 16 9.16 7.72 -3.53
N ILE A 17 9.48 8.30 -4.69
CA ILE A 17 9.37 7.64 -5.99
C ILE A 17 10.75 7.70 -6.63
N ASP A 18 11.27 6.55 -7.07
CA ASP A 18 12.56 6.48 -7.73
C ASP A 18 12.56 5.52 -8.94
N LYS A 19 13.74 5.29 -9.52
CA LYS A 19 13.92 4.46 -10.72
C LYS A 19 14.03 2.95 -10.43
N TYR A 20 14.09 2.55 -9.17
CA TYR A 20 14.29 1.18 -8.72
C TYR A 20 13.00 0.59 -8.14
N VAL A 21 12.24 1.38 -7.37
CA VAL A 21 10.94 0.99 -6.83
C VAL A 21 9.85 1.98 -7.28
N PRO A 22 8.66 1.49 -7.70
CA PRO A 22 7.57 2.37 -8.11
C PRO A 22 7.18 3.43 -7.09
N PHE A 23 7.09 3.06 -5.81
CA PHE A 23 6.94 4.00 -4.70
C PHE A 23 7.27 3.33 -3.35
N SER A 24 7.70 4.15 -2.40
CA SER A 24 7.74 3.83 -0.97
C SER A 24 7.13 4.97 -0.14
N ILE A 25 6.67 4.64 1.06
CA ILE A 25 6.02 5.57 1.98
C ILE A 25 6.51 5.26 3.39
N ASP A 26 6.99 6.28 4.09
CA ASP A 26 7.41 6.17 5.50
C ASP A 26 6.53 7.06 6.37
N PHE A 27 5.86 6.46 7.37
CA PHE A 27 5.00 7.16 8.33
C PHE A 27 5.72 7.43 9.66
N ASP A 28 6.91 6.85 9.85
CA ASP A 28 7.73 7.01 11.04
C ASP A 28 9.22 6.79 10.67
N GLU A 29 9.89 7.85 10.23
CA GLU A 29 11.27 7.82 9.70
C GLU A 29 12.31 7.15 10.62
N ASN A 30 12.03 7.08 11.92
CA ASN A 30 12.97 6.56 12.91
C ASN A 30 12.58 5.17 13.43
N LYS A 31 11.49 4.59 12.94
CA LYS A 31 10.96 3.32 13.44
C LYS A 31 10.99 2.25 12.38
N LEU A 32 11.69 1.16 12.70
CA LEU A 32 11.60 -0.08 11.94
C LEU A 32 10.24 -0.74 12.22
N ALA A 33 9.63 -1.32 11.19
CA ALA A 33 8.44 -2.13 11.40
C ALA A 33 8.79 -3.39 12.21
N ASP A 34 7.89 -3.79 13.10
CA ASP A 34 8.04 -4.98 13.93
C ASP A 34 7.74 -6.25 13.12
N ILE A 35 6.80 -6.14 12.18
CA ILE A 35 6.31 -7.22 11.32
C ILE A 35 5.94 -6.68 9.94
N TYR A 36 5.92 -7.57 8.93
CA TYR A 36 5.61 -7.23 7.56
C TYR A 36 4.53 -8.13 7.00
N TRP A 37 3.56 -7.52 6.31
CA TRP A 37 2.68 -8.24 5.40
C TRP A 37 3.21 -8.08 3.97
N ARG A 38 3.40 -9.19 3.27
CA ARG A 38 3.87 -9.21 1.89
C ARG A 38 2.82 -9.80 0.97
N CYS A 39 2.54 -9.11 -0.11
CA CYS A 39 1.45 -9.40 -1.03
C CYS A 39 1.89 -9.28 -2.49
N GLY A 40 1.10 -9.82 -3.41
CA GLY A 40 1.40 -9.94 -4.83
C GLY A 40 1.46 -11.42 -5.23
N ASN A 41 2.29 -11.74 -6.22
CA ASN A 41 2.49 -13.12 -6.67
C ASN A 41 3.89 -13.66 -6.36
N GLY A 42 4.75 -12.85 -5.73
CA GLY A 42 6.11 -13.21 -5.29
C GLY A 42 7.10 -13.45 -6.44
N GLN A 43 6.68 -13.33 -7.70
CA GLN A 43 7.51 -13.57 -8.88
C GLN A 43 7.71 -12.30 -9.71
N THR A 44 6.61 -11.63 -10.04
CA THR A 44 6.59 -10.42 -10.88
C THR A 44 5.90 -9.26 -10.19
N SER A 45 5.33 -9.47 -9.01
CA SER A 45 4.79 -8.40 -8.18
C SER A 45 5.05 -8.68 -6.71
N LEU A 46 5.48 -7.65 -5.99
CA LEU A 46 5.70 -7.69 -4.55
C LEU A 46 5.36 -6.32 -3.97
N PHE A 47 4.44 -6.33 -3.01
CA PHE A 47 4.07 -5.22 -2.16
C PHE A 47 4.36 -5.58 -0.71
N GLU A 48 4.92 -4.65 0.04
CA GLU A 48 5.25 -4.82 1.45
C GLU A 48 4.58 -3.70 2.26
N LEU A 49 3.95 -4.09 3.36
CA LEU A 49 3.38 -3.18 4.36
C LEU A 49 3.99 -3.54 5.71
N GLY A 50 4.83 -2.64 6.23
CA GLY A 50 5.40 -2.73 7.56
C GLY A 50 4.42 -2.24 8.61
N LEU A 51 4.24 -3.03 9.66
CA LEU A 51 3.35 -2.74 10.78
C LEU A 51 4.11 -2.78 12.11
N SER A 52 3.61 -2.04 13.10
CA SER A 52 4.03 -2.21 14.47
C SER A 52 3.43 -3.47 15.10
N ASN A 53 3.92 -3.86 16.27
CA ASN A 53 3.33 -4.90 17.13
C ASN A 53 1.93 -4.55 17.70
N LYS A 54 1.34 -3.42 17.26
CA LYS A 54 -0.04 -3.01 17.52
C LYS A 54 -0.88 -2.86 16.24
N GLY A 55 -0.34 -3.27 15.08
CA GLY A 55 -1.01 -3.17 13.78
C GLY A 55 -1.02 -1.77 13.18
N GLU A 56 -0.20 -0.84 13.69
CA GLU A 56 -0.07 0.51 13.14
C GLU A 56 0.79 0.49 11.89
N VAL A 57 0.37 1.19 10.83
CA VAL A 57 1.19 1.37 9.63
C VAL A 57 2.47 2.13 9.97
N ILE A 58 3.61 1.58 9.54
CA ILE A 58 4.95 2.16 9.71
C ILE A 58 5.54 2.55 8.36
N ASN A 59 5.53 1.63 7.39
CA ASN A 59 6.01 1.90 6.04
C ASN A 59 5.27 1.05 5.00
N ILE A 60 5.35 1.47 3.74
CA ILE A 60 4.76 0.80 2.59
C ILE A 60 5.76 0.85 1.44
N THR A 61 5.94 -0.26 0.73
CA THR A 61 6.75 -0.28 -0.48
C THR A 61 6.07 -1.14 -1.54
N LEU A 62 5.83 -0.58 -2.72
CA LEU A 62 5.63 -1.40 -3.91
C LEU A 62 7.03 -1.77 -4.43
N VAL A 63 7.50 -2.96 -4.09
CA VAL A 63 8.89 -3.39 -4.37
C VAL A 63 9.06 -3.72 -5.84
N SER A 64 8.09 -4.41 -6.43
CA SER A 64 8.11 -4.71 -7.87
C SER A 64 6.71 -4.88 -8.41
N ILE A 65 6.55 -4.59 -9.71
CA ILE A 65 5.33 -4.88 -10.46
C ILE A 65 5.68 -5.13 -11.92
N ASN A 66 4.95 -6.04 -12.57
CA ASN A 66 5.09 -6.32 -13.99
C ASN A 66 4.57 -5.12 -14.80
N SER A 67 5.30 -4.69 -15.83
CA SER A 67 4.89 -3.60 -16.70
C SER A 67 3.53 -3.84 -17.38
N ASN A 68 3.17 -5.10 -17.65
CA ASN A 68 1.86 -5.46 -18.20
C ASN A 68 0.70 -5.16 -17.23
N ASN A 69 1.00 -5.04 -15.93
CA ASN A 69 0.03 -4.70 -14.90
C ASN A 69 0.03 -3.19 -14.57
N ILE A 70 0.72 -2.38 -15.37
CA ILE A 70 0.73 -0.92 -15.24
C ILE A 70 -0.19 -0.31 -16.30
N LEU A 71 -1.23 0.39 -15.86
CA LEU A 71 -2.18 1.07 -16.74
C LEU A 71 -1.94 2.58 -16.68
N LYS A 72 -1.60 3.18 -17.82
CA LYS A 72 -1.39 4.61 -17.94
C LYS A 72 -2.69 5.28 -18.38
N THR A 73 -3.11 6.33 -17.67
CA THR A 73 -4.36 7.05 -17.93
C THR A 73 -4.17 8.56 -17.92
N THR A 74 -5.07 9.26 -18.61
CA THR A 74 -5.13 10.73 -18.65
C THR A 74 -6.30 11.30 -17.83
N TYR A 75 -7.02 10.44 -17.10
CA TYR A 75 -8.08 10.89 -16.20
C TYR A 75 -7.49 11.52 -14.93
N ASN A 76 -8.20 12.51 -14.38
CA ASN A 76 -7.90 13.07 -13.06
C ASN A 76 -8.28 12.09 -11.95
N PHE A 77 -7.63 12.21 -10.80
CA PHE A 77 -8.02 11.48 -9.59
C PHE A 77 -9.48 11.78 -9.23
N LYS A 78 -10.24 10.73 -8.90
CA LYS A 78 -11.60 10.86 -8.40
C LYS A 78 -11.92 9.73 -7.44
N ASN A 79 -12.16 10.08 -6.18
CA ASN A 79 -12.76 9.18 -5.22
C ASN A 79 -14.27 9.49 -5.12
N SER A 80 -15.11 8.46 -5.26
CA SER A 80 -16.58 8.57 -5.17
C SER A 80 -17.17 7.86 -3.95
N PHE A 81 -16.31 7.22 -3.16
CA PHE A 81 -16.68 6.51 -1.96
C PHE A 81 -16.48 7.40 -0.72
N PRO A 82 -17.11 7.06 0.40
CA PRO A 82 -16.88 7.77 1.66
C PRO A 82 -15.41 7.71 2.08
N VAL A 83 -14.92 8.82 2.64
CA VAL A 83 -13.54 8.99 3.10
C VAL A 83 -13.53 9.47 4.55
N GLU A 84 -12.70 8.86 5.38
CA GLU A 84 -12.36 9.34 6.74
C GLU A 84 -10.90 9.79 6.80
N ASN A 85 -10.62 10.93 7.43
CA ASN A 85 -9.26 11.42 7.66
C ASN A 85 -8.66 10.77 8.92
N LEU A 86 -8.27 9.50 8.78
CA LEU A 86 -7.67 8.64 9.80
C LEU A 86 -6.75 7.64 9.11
N LEU A 87 -5.83 7.03 9.86
CA LEU A 87 -5.05 5.89 9.38
C LEU A 87 -5.66 4.57 9.84
N PRO A 88 -5.69 3.51 9.00
CA PRO A 88 -6.14 2.20 9.45
C PRO A 88 -5.11 1.54 10.37
N LYS A 89 -5.61 0.70 11.28
CA LYS A 89 -4.86 -0.29 12.06
C LYS A 89 -5.32 -1.68 11.67
N PHE A 90 -4.37 -2.58 11.45
CA PHE A 90 -4.63 -3.90 10.89
C PHE A 90 -4.56 -5.03 11.93
N ASP A 91 -5.28 -6.11 11.67
CA ASP A 91 -5.21 -7.34 12.45
C ASP A 91 -3.84 -8.00 12.28
N ILE A 92 -3.16 -8.18 13.40
CA ILE A 92 -1.85 -8.82 13.48
C ILE A 92 -1.89 -10.12 14.29
N SER A 93 -3.07 -10.58 14.69
CA SER A 93 -3.26 -11.79 15.52
C SER A 93 -2.73 -13.07 14.87
N GLY A 94 -2.60 -13.07 13.53
CA GLY A 94 -2.02 -14.17 12.76
C GLY A 94 -0.48 -14.20 12.65
N TRP A 95 0.25 -13.26 13.26
CA TRP A 95 1.72 -13.31 13.28
C TRP A 95 2.22 -14.11 14.49
N ASN A 96 3.10 -15.08 14.23
CA ASN A 96 3.77 -15.87 15.27
C ASN A 96 5.27 -15.56 15.26
N VAL A 97 5.66 -14.40 15.82
CA VAL A 97 7.06 -13.95 15.82
C VAL A 97 7.89 -14.80 16.77
N ILE A 98 9.00 -15.34 16.26
CA ILE A 98 9.98 -16.18 16.96
C ILE A 98 11.30 -15.40 17.03
N TYR A 99 11.83 -15.21 18.25
CA TYR A 99 12.97 -14.34 18.53
C TYR A 99 14.22 -14.62 17.68
N ASP A 100 14.52 -15.90 17.41
CA ASP A 100 15.73 -16.33 16.67
C ASP A 100 15.46 -16.65 15.19
N ASP A 101 14.27 -16.35 14.67
CA ASP A 101 13.90 -16.59 13.28
C ASP A 101 13.41 -15.30 12.63
N TYR A 102 14.30 -14.63 11.90
CA TYR A 102 13.96 -13.40 11.18
C TYR A 102 12.85 -13.60 10.15
N SER A 103 12.65 -14.81 9.62
CA SER A 103 11.57 -15.05 8.65
C SER A 103 10.18 -14.97 9.28
N SER A 104 10.08 -15.19 10.61
CA SER A 104 8.82 -15.18 11.36
C SER A 104 8.13 -13.81 11.45
N ILE A 105 8.85 -12.71 11.13
CA ILE A 105 8.26 -11.37 11.09
C ILE A 105 7.43 -11.14 9.81
N PHE A 106 7.64 -11.97 8.78
CA PHE A 106 6.94 -11.85 7.51
C PHE A 106 5.71 -12.74 7.47
N LYS A 107 4.61 -12.20 6.96
CA LYS A 107 3.43 -12.97 6.57
C LYS A 107 3.22 -12.80 5.08
N ASP A 108 3.48 -13.87 4.36
CA ASP A 108 3.38 -13.91 2.91
C ASP A 108 1.98 -14.33 2.47
N ASP A 109 1.36 -13.54 1.61
CA ASP A 109 0.08 -13.85 1.00
C ASP A 109 0.20 -13.63 -0.52
N PHE A 110 0.85 -14.58 -1.20
CA PHE A 110 1.18 -14.48 -2.62
C PHE A 110 0.09 -14.97 -3.58
N ASN A 111 -1.18 -14.78 -3.20
CA ASN A 111 -2.34 -15.26 -3.96
C ASN A 111 -3.02 -14.15 -4.79
N TYR A 112 -2.36 -13.00 -4.98
CA TYR A 112 -2.98 -11.83 -5.59
C TYR A 112 -2.17 -11.31 -6.77
N GLU A 113 -2.90 -10.79 -7.76
CA GLU A 113 -2.32 -9.95 -8.78
C GLU A 113 -2.50 -8.48 -8.39
N LEU A 114 -1.43 -7.71 -8.58
CA LEU A 114 -1.43 -6.27 -8.35
C LEU A 114 -1.53 -5.53 -9.68
N GLN A 115 -2.29 -4.45 -9.71
CA GLN A 115 -2.35 -3.51 -10.84
C GLN A 115 -2.06 -2.11 -10.35
N LEU A 116 -1.18 -1.40 -11.05
CA LEU A 116 -0.88 0.00 -10.78
C LEU A 116 -1.47 0.86 -11.90
N VAL A 117 -2.39 1.75 -11.54
CA VAL A 117 -2.83 2.81 -12.43
C VAL A 117 -1.95 4.04 -12.20
N VAL A 118 -1.40 4.58 -13.28
CA VAL A 118 -0.60 5.81 -13.29
C VAL A 118 -1.40 6.90 -13.98
N GLY A 119 -1.90 7.84 -13.19
CA GLY A 119 -2.69 8.99 -13.64
C GLY A 119 -1.84 10.20 -14.03
N LEU A 120 -2.48 11.37 -14.04
CA LEU A 120 -1.81 12.65 -14.30
C LEU A 120 -0.98 13.12 -13.09
N ASP A 121 -1.51 12.93 -11.88
CA ASP A 121 -0.99 13.43 -10.61
C ASP A 121 -1.24 12.45 -9.45
N TYR A 122 -1.54 11.19 -9.77
CA TYR A 122 -1.85 10.15 -8.79
C TYR A 122 -1.40 8.76 -9.25
N LEU A 123 -1.27 7.88 -8.27
CA LEU A 123 -1.06 6.45 -8.42
C LEU A 123 -2.18 5.71 -7.70
N GLU A 124 -2.64 4.60 -8.28
CA GLU A 124 -3.61 3.71 -7.64
C GLU A 124 -3.17 2.25 -7.78
N LEU A 125 -2.75 1.65 -6.67
CA LEU A 125 -2.46 0.23 -6.56
C LEU A 125 -3.74 -0.51 -6.16
N THR A 126 -4.20 -1.44 -7.00
CA THR A 126 -5.38 -2.29 -6.76
C THR A 126 -4.99 -3.76 -6.67
N PHE A 127 -5.65 -4.48 -5.78
CA PHE A 127 -5.48 -5.92 -5.58
C PHE A 127 -6.62 -6.63 -6.38
N LEU A 128 -6.29 -7.36 -7.44
CA LEU A 128 -7.25 -7.74 -8.49
C LEU A 128 -8.16 -8.95 -8.16
N ASN A 129 -7.81 -9.76 -7.17
CA ASN A 129 -8.52 -11.02 -6.85
C ASN A 129 -9.41 -10.91 -5.59
N ILE A 130 -9.86 -9.71 -5.26
CA ILE A 130 -10.69 -9.42 -4.08
C ILE A 130 -11.80 -8.42 -4.43
N GLU A 131 -12.74 -8.25 -3.50
CA GLU A 131 -13.76 -7.20 -3.64
C GLU A 131 -13.12 -5.81 -3.67
N LYS A 132 -13.72 -4.92 -4.47
CA LYS A 132 -13.25 -3.53 -4.62
C LYS A 132 -13.44 -2.74 -3.33
N SER A 133 -12.61 -1.71 -3.18
CA SER A 133 -12.73 -0.72 -2.13
C SER A 133 -14.11 -0.05 -2.16
N MET A 134 -14.77 0.00 -1.02
CA MET A 134 -16.05 0.69 -0.81
C MET A 134 -15.94 1.83 0.21
N TYR A 135 -14.82 1.92 0.90
CA TYR A 135 -14.53 2.90 1.92
C TYR A 135 -13.04 3.26 1.90
N TYR A 136 -12.70 4.51 2.23
CA TYR A 136 -11.31 4.96 2.23
C TYR A 136 -10.92 5.68 3.51
N PHE A 137 -9.66 5.49 3.88
CA PHE A 137 -8.98 6.19 4.97
C PHE A 137 -7.86 7.05 4.38
N ASP A 138 -7.94 8.36 4.59
CA ASP A 138 -6.97 9.34 4.07
C ASP A 138 -5.94 9.71 5.15
N ASN A 139 -4.69 9.80 4.71
CA ASN A 139 -3.57 10.34 5.44
C ASN A 139 -2.68 11.17 4.51
N GLU A 140 -2.85 12.50 4.52
CA GLU A 140 -2.04 13.42 3.73
C GLU A 140 -2.05 13.10 2.22
N GLY A 141 -3.19 12.67 1.67
CA GLY A 141 -3.30 12.31 0.26
C GLY A 141 -2.89 10.87 -0.06
N ILE A 142 -2.64 10.06 0.97
CA ILE A 142 -2.47 8.60 0.89
C ILE A 142 -3.79 7.95 1.33
N TYR A 143 -4.46 7.29 0.40
CA TYR A 143 -5.74 6.65 0.66
C TYR A 143 -5.59 5.14 0.77
N PHE A 144 -6.07 4.58 1.88
CA PHE A 144 -6.23 3.15 2.08
C PHE A 144 -7.67 2.77 1.78
N GLY A 145 -7.89 2.09 0.67
CA GLY A 145 -9.20 1.56 0.31
C GLY A 145 -9.44 0.22 0.97
N VAL A 146 -10.59 0.07 1.62
CA VAL A 146 -11.06 -1.21 2.19
C VAL A 146 -12.38 -1.64 1.57
N ASN A 147 -12.56 -2.95 1.43
CA ASN A 147 -13.79 -3.54 0.89
C ASN A 147 -14.85 -3.81 1.99
N SER A 148 -15.92 -4.54 1.66
CA SER A 148 -17.03 -4.88 2.57
C SER A 148 -16.60 -5.62 3.83
N ASN A 149 -15.51 -6.38 3.71
CA ASN A 149 -14.98 -7.26 4.73
C ASN A 149 -13.88 -6.57 5.55
N ASN A 150 -13.71 -5.25 5.40
CA ASN A 150 -12.61 -4.46 5.96
C ASN A 150 -11.22 -4.91 5.49
N GLU A 151 -11.15 -5.64 4.39
CA GLU A 151 -9.88 -6.06 3.81
C GLU A 151 -9.25 -4.91 3.04
N LEU A 152 -7.94 -4.72 3.18
CA LEU A 152 -7.18 -3.76 2.38
C LEU A 152 -7.26 -4.15 0.90
N SER A 153 -7.80 -3.26 0.08
CA SER A 153 -8.10 -3.54 -1.32
C SER A 153 -7.52 -2.56 -2.33
N SER A 154 -7.04 -1.41 -1.88
CA SER A 154 -6.26 -0.49 -2.71
C SER A 154 -5.41 0.47 -1.87
N ILE A 155 -4.33 0.97 -2.46
CA ILE A 155 -3.58 2.12 -1.97
C ILE A 155 -3.56 3.18 -3.07
N GLN A 156 -3.93 4.42 -2.76
CA GLN A 156 -3.90 5.52 -3.72
C GLN A 156 -3.01 6.64 -3.19
N LEU A 157 -2.17 7.19 -4.05
CA LEU A 157 -1.29 8.32 -3.74
C LEU A 157 -1.67 9.48 -4.62
N THR A 158 -1.91 10.64 -4.04
CA THR A 158 -2.32 11.86 -4.76
C THR A 158 -1.27 12.96 -4.60
N ASN A 159 -1.39 14.02 -5.40
CA ASN A 159 -0.45 15.14 -5.42
C ASN A 159 0.98 14.71 -5.80
N ILE A 160 1.10 13.69 -6.64
CA ILE A 160 2.39 13.25 -7.18
C ILE A 160 2.82 14.23 -8.27
N SER A 161 4.09 14.65 -8.23
CA SER A 161 4.60 15.63 -9.19
C SER A 161 4.67 15.04 -10.60
N THR A 162 4.62 15.91 -11.62
CA THR A 162 4.78 15.50 -13.02
C THR A 162 6.11 14.77 -13.23
N GLU A 163 7.19 15.20 -12.57
CA GLU A 163 8.51 14.58 -12.68
C GLU A 163 8.50 13.14 -12.17
N GLU A 164 7.87 12.88 -11.02
CA GLU A 164 7.71 11.54 -10.45
C GLU A 164 6.81 10.63 -11.31
N ILE A 165 5.71 11.18 -11.85
CA ILE A 165 4.84 10.45 -12.77
C ILE A 165 5.60 10.02 -14.03
N GLU A 166 6.41 10.91 -14.61
CA GLU A 166 7.22 10.57 -15.78
C GLU A 166 8.36 9.59 -15.43
N LEU A 167 8.89 9.65 -14.21
CA LEU A 167 9.86 8.66 -13.72
C LEU A 167 9.24 7.25 -13.68
N ILE A 168 8.02 7.11 -13.16
CA ILE A 168 7.32 5.83 -13.15
C ILE A 168 7.04 5.34 -14.57
N LYS A 169 6.51 6.21 -15.43
CA LYS A 169 6.17 5.84 -16.82
C LYS A 169 7.38 5.41 -17.65
N SER A 170 8.59 5.85 -17.31
CA SER A 170 9.81 5.56 -18.06
C SER A 170 10.60 4.36 -17.53
N ASN A 171 10.43 3.99 -16.26
CA ASN A 171 11.20 2.90 -15.62
C ASN A 171 10.38 1.63 -15.36
N PHE A 172 9.05 1.71 -15.40
CA PHE A 172 8.14 0.58 -15.18
C PHE A 172 7.08 0.49 -16.29
#